data_AF-A0A151X1E1-F1
#
_entry.id   AF-A0A151X1E1-F1
#
_cell.length_a   1.000
_cell.length_b   1.000
_cell.length_c   1.000
_cell.angle_alpha   90.00
_cell.angle_beta   90.00
_cell.angle_gamma   90.00
#
_symmetry.space_group_name_H-M   'P 1'
#
loop_
_entity.id
_entity.type
_entity.pdbx_description
1 polymer ?
#
loop_
_entity_poly.entity_id
_entity_poly.type
_entity_poly.pdbx_seq_one_letter_code
_entity_poly.pdbx_strand_id
1 'polypeptide(L)'
;MSEADNFVLVTRRGKRRNGRRNLSGNAPPSVIVEQDCEIDRELLLRTLDKAVVEIRDTSFTKFVFSRLSESLAVLGSNSISEIICYGLGQFSQYRSSRCQLALLLCLKARYEPVRVHVYDPAFYSEEVQTLRTLGLEVIETNEEGKRVVQRDRTTFVYMPHCSRQLTNNFLYANWGDGLSSCILLANSLSDTVDNSLYKDVLNTAGYILRIRPYVTEIRLENSFVYEEVFNDLNIHIFTRQNLLKVPADFWSPKEEPQYLTKDVEFNTTAMNSNIKIVRSLVQELRRVSQTKNTKENAMLHYVMEQAHAHKETSEVLCKAREELKNLAEMYLCYLKSQQACKDIHKQYGGKGERSIKETADLVGFKLPHDPK
;
A
#
# COMPACT_ATOMS: atom_id res chain seq x y z
N MET A 1 -62.59 15.77 27.92
CA MET A 1 -62.48 14.39 28.44
C MET A 1 -62.02 13.54 27.28
N SER A 2 -60.70 13.36 27.14
CA SER A 2 -59.97 12.12 27.48
C SER A 2 -60.27 11.03 26.43
N GLU A 3 -59.31 10.46 25.71
CA GLU A 3 -57.93 10.15 26.07
C GLU A 3 -57.12 9.91 24.78
N ALA A 4 -55.83 10.23 24.86
CA ALA A 4 -54.85 10.00 23.80
C ALA A 4 -54.51 8.51 23.72
N ASP A 5 -54.61 7.92 22.53
CA ASP A 5 -54.11 6.57 22.28
C ASP A 5 -52.57 6.60 22.19
N ASN A 6 -51.97 6.18 23.30
CA ASN A 6 -50.54 5.99 23.51
C ASN A 6 -50.00 4.86 22.62
N PHE A 7 -49.14 5.19 21.66
CA PHE A 7 -48.27 4.21 21.03
C PHE A 7 -47.11 3.85 21.98
N VAL A 8 -47.05 2.59 22.42
CA VAL A 8 -45.95 2.08 23.26
C VAL A 8 -44.91 1.37 22.39
N LEU A 9 -43.69 1.87 22.41
CA LEU A 9 -42.53 1.26 21.76
C LEU A 9 -42.07 0.03 22.56
N VAL A 10 -42.17 -1.18 21.99
CA VAL A 10 -41.71 -2.41 22.65
C VAL A 10 -40.25 -2.68 22.31
N THR A 11 -39.33 -2.41 23.24
CA THR A 11 -37.93 -2.84 23.15
C THR A 11 -37.81 -4.32 23.52
N ARG A 12 -37.53 -5.20 22.56
CA ARG A 12 -37.10 -6.58 22.87
C ARG A 12 -35.68 -6.56 23.44
N ARG A 13 -35.54 -6.73 24.76
CA ARG A 13 -34.27 -7.03 25.44
C ARG A 13 -33.77 -8.41 25.01
N GLY A 14 -32.91 -8.46 23.99
CA GLY A 14 -32.08 -9.63 23.71
C GLY A 14 -31.07 -9.85 24.83
N LYS A 15 -31.19 -10.97 25.54
CA LYS A 15 -30.27 -11.41 26.60
C LYS A 15 -28.89 -11.71 25.98
N ARG A 16 -28.01 -10.71 25.87
CA ARG A 16 -26.58 -10.92 25.54
C ARG A 16 -25.91 -11.59 26.75
N ARG A 17 -25.52 -12.86 26.59
CA ARG A 17 -24.59 -13.53 27.51
C ARG A 17 -23.21 -12.86 27.39
N ASN A 18 -22.88 -11.99 28.32
CA ASN A 18 -21.52 -11.48 28.52
C ASN A 18 -20.68 -12.57 29.20
N GLY A 19 -19.93 -13.33 28.40
CA GLY A 19 -18.77 -14.08 28.88
C GLY A 19 -17.52 -13.22 28.75
N ARG A 20 -17.20 -12.41 29.77
CA ARG A 20 -15.88 -11.79 29.92
C ARG A 20 -14.88 -12.92 30.20
N ARG A 21 -14.06 -13.29 29.22
CA ARG A 21 -12.77 -13.95 29.50
C ARG A 21 -11.72 -12.85 29.62
N ASN A 22 -11.30 -12.59 30.85
CA ASN A 22 -10.08 -11.84 31.12
C ASN A 22 -8.91 -12.70 30.62
N LEU A 23 -8.19 -12.20 29.61
CA LEU A 23 -6.84 -12.66 29.29
C LEU A 23 -5.90 -11.50 29.58
N SER A 24 -5.55 -11.36 30.86
CA SER A 24 -4.33 -10.68 31.27
C SER A 24 -3.16 -11.57 30.84
N GLY A 25 -2.52 -11.23 29.74
CA GLY A 25 -1.27 -11.82 29.31
C GLY A 25 -0.40 -10.71 28.76
N ASN A 26 0.64 -10.35 29.51
CA ASN A 26 1.70 -9.45 29.06
C ASN A 26 2.23 -9.97 27.72
N ALA A 27 2.05 -9.20 26.65
CA ALA A 27 2.70 -9.48 25.38
C ALA A 27 4.20 -9.17 25.54
N PRO A 28 5.11 -10.11 25.25
CA PRO A 28 6.54 -9.80 25.23
C PRO A 28 6.84 -8.88 24.03
N PRO A 29 7.96 -8.13 24.08
CA PRO A 29 8.38 -7.28 22.98
C PRO A 29 8.53 -8.12 21.71
N SER A 30 8.04 -7.58 20.59
CA SER A 30 8.11 -8.18 19.26
C SER A 30 9.56 -8.49 18.89
N VAL A 31 9.93 -9.76 18.97
CA VAL A 31 11.18 -10.28 18.42
C VAL A 31 11.07 -10.18 16.91
N ILE A 32 12.00 -9.44 16.30
CA ILE A 32 12.26 -9.47 14.86
C ILE A 32 12.53 -10.92 14.50
N VAL A 33 11.66 -11.55 13.72
CA VAL A 33 11.93 -12.86 13.17
C VAL A 33 12.98 -12.66 12.08
N GLU A 34 14.25 -12.90 12.41
CA GLU A 34 15.31 -13.07 11.42
C GLU A 34 14.89 -14.21 10.51
N GLN A 35 14.40 -13.86 9.32
CA GLN A 35 14.16 -14.81 8.27
C GLN A 35 15.51 -15.05 7.58
N ASP A 36 16.33 -15.90 8.17
CA ASP A 36 17.62 -16.31 7.63
C ASP A 36 17.39 -17.14 6.35
N CYS A 37 17.23 -16.42 5.23
CA CYS A 37 17.48 -16.97 3.91
C CYS A 37 19.00 -17.00 3.72
N GLU A 38 19.58 -18.18 3.48
CA GLU A 38 20.99 -18.31 3.18
C GLU A 38 21.26 -17.66 1.81
N ILE A 39 21.84 -16.45 1.82
CA ILE A 39 22.16 -15.70 0.61
C ILE A 39 23.59 -16.03 0.18
N ASP A 40 23.73 -16.63 -1.00
CA ASP A 40 25.03 -16.77 -1.65
C ASP A 40 25.53 -15.40 -2.11
N ARG A 41 26.47 -14.85 -1.35
CA ARG A 41 27.06 -13.53 -1.59
C ARG A 41 27.80 -13.43 -2.93
N GLU A 42 28.44 -14.50 -3.39
CA GLU A 42 29.16 -14.49 -4.66
C GLU A 42 28.18 -14.46 -5.83
N LEU A 43 27.10 -15.25 -5.75
CA LEU A 43 26.02 -15.21 -6.73
C LEU A 43 25.30 -13.86 -6.72
N LEU A 44 25.06 -13.27 -5.54
CA LEU A 44 24.46 -11.94 -5.39
C LEU A 44 25.27 -10.87 -6.12
N LEU A 45 26.59 -10.80 -5.86
CA LEU A 45 27.46 -9.83 -6.51
C LEU A 45 27.50 -10.03 -8.02
N ARG A 46 27.64 -11.28 -8.50
CA ARG A 46 27.63 -11.61 -9.93
C ARG A 46 26.33 -11.18 -10.62
N THR A 47 25.19 -11.44 -9.99
CA THR A 47 23.88 -11.08 -10.56
C THR A 47 23.64 -9.57 -10.52
N LEU A 48 24.16 -8.87 -9.51
CA LEU A 48 24.12 -7.42 -9.43
C LEU A 48 25.01 -6.78 -10.51
N ASP A 49 26.25 -7.26 -10.70
CA ASP A 49 27.15 -6.79 -11.75
C ASP A 49 26.51 -6.94 -13.14
N LYS A 50 25.87 -8.10 -13.39
CA LYS A 50 25.11 -8.31 -14.61
C LYS A 50 23.98 -7.29 -14.78
N ALA A 51 23.23 -7.00 -13.72
CA ALA A 51 22.16 -6.01 -13.75
C ALA A 51 22.69 -4.58 -14.01
N VAL A 52 23.85 -4.22 -13.44
CA VAL A 52 24.53 -2.95 -13.71
C VAL A 52 24.93 -2.84 -15.18
N VAL A 53 25.53 -3.89 -15.75
CA VAL A 53 25.89 -3.91 -17.18
C VAL A 53 24.65 -3.80 -18.06
N GLU A 54 23.57 -4.50 -17.71
CA GLU A 54 22.32 -4.49 -18.46
C GLU A 54 21.64 -3.11 -18.47
N ILE A 55 21.71 -2.37 -17.36
CA ILE A 55 21.00 -1.09 -17.23
C ILE A 55 21.80 0.13 -17.67
N ARG A 56 23.13 0.13 -17.48
CA ARG A 56 23.98 1.33 -17.58
C ARG A 56 23.84 2.07 -18.90
N ASP A 57 23.81 1.34 -20.02
CA ASP A 57 23.88 1.91 -21.36
C ASP A 57 22.51 1.95 -22.09
N THR A 58 21.43 1.65 -21.38
CA THR A 58 20.05 1.64 -21.91
C THR A 58 19.56 3.04 -22.28
N SER A 59 18.59 3.11 -23.20
CA SER A 59 17.87 4.35 -23.52
C SER A 59 17.16 4.92 -22.29
N PHE A 60 16.63 4.07 -21.42
CA PHE A 60 15.96 4.48 -20.19
C PHE A 60 16.92 5.22 -19.24
N THR A 61 18.08 4.64 -18.92
CA THR A 61 19.08 5.30 -18.04
C THR A 61 19.58 6.62 -18.62
N LYS A 62 19.83 6.66 -19.94
CA LYS A 62 20.19 7.91 -20.63
C LYS A 62 19.08 8.97 -20.53
N PHE A 63 17.83 8.55 -20.67
CA PHE A 63 16.67 9.43 -20.53
C PHE A 63 16.54 9.98 -19.10
N VAL A 64 16.69 9.13 -18.08
CA VAL A 64 16.72 9.55 -16.67
C VAL A 64 17.81 10.60 -16.44
N PHE A 65 19.04 10.37 -16.88
CA PHE A 65 20.13 11.35 -16.72
C PHE A 65 19.88 12.66 -17.47
N SER A 66 19.27 12.60 -18.66
CA SER A 66 18.87 13.79 -19.41
C SER A 66 17.84 14.62 -18.63
N ARG A 67 16.75 13.98 -18.16
CA ARG A 67 15.70 14.63 -17.36
C ARG A 67 16.23 15.17 -16.03
N LEU A 68 17.17 14.48 -15.38
CA LEU A 68 17.82 14.97 -14.16
C LEU A 68 18.69 16.20 -14.44
N SER A 69 19.42 16.22 -15.55
CA SER A 69 20.25 17.37 -15.94
C SER A 69 19.38 18.61 -16.21
N GLU A 70 18.25 18.43 -16.89
CA GLU A 70 17.26 19.50 -17.10
C GLU A 70 16.63 19.97 -15.79
N SER A 71 16.27 19.03 -14.91
CA SER A 71 15.72 19.31 -13.58
C SER A 71 16.68 20.15 -12.73
N LEU A 72 17.97 19.79 -12.72
CA LEU A 72 19.02 20.54 -12.03
C LEU A 72 19.15 21.96 -12.60
N ALA A 73 19.15 22.12 -13.92
CA ALA A 73 19.21 23.42 -14.57
C ALA A 73 18.00 24.31 -14.20
N VAL A 74 16.80 23.75 -14.17
CA VAL A 74 15.57 24.46 -13.77
C VAL A 74 15.61 24.89 -12.30
N LEU A 75 16.20 24.09 -11.43
CA LEU A 75 16.37 24.43 -10.01
C LEU A 75 17.54 25.39 -9.74
N GLY A 76 18.35 25.72 -10.76
CA GLY A 76 19.53 26.56 -10.63
C GLY A 76 20.68 25.88 -9.89
N SER A 77 20.73 24.54 -9.96
CA SER A 77 21.70 23.70 -9.26
C SER A 77 22.66 23.03 -10.23
N ASN A 78 23.95 22.97 -9.86
CA ASN A 78 25.00 22.41 -10.73
C ASN A 78 25.27 20.92 -10.50
N SER A 79 24.86 20.36 -9.36
CA SER A 79 25.08 18.96 -9.01
C SER A 79 24.13 18.48 -7.91
N ILE A 80 24.10 17.16 -7.70
CA ILE A 80 23.45 16.49 -6.57
C ILE A 80 24.49 16.31 -5.45
N SER A 81 24.16 16.75 -4.25
CA SER A 81 25.08 16.73 -3.10
C SER A 81 24.95 15.47 -2.24
N GLU A 82 23.75 14.89 -2.21
CA GLU A 82 23.48 13.61 -1.56
C GLU A 82 22.31 12.90 -2.27
N ILE A 83 22.34 11.57 -2.23
CA ILE A 83 21.23 10.73 -2.67
C ILE A 83 20.65 10.04 -1.42
N ILE A 84 19.34 10.07 -1.28
CA ILE A 84 18.63 9.31 -0.26
C ILE A 84 17.72 8.33 -0.98
N CYS A 85 17.85 7.05 -0.68
CA CYS A 85 17.04 6.00 -1.26
C CYS A 85 16.23 5.26 -0.21
N TYR A 86 14.93 5.19 -0.41
CA TYR A 86 14.03 4.36 0.39
C TYR A 86 13.37 3.31 -0.49
N GLY A 87 13.07 2.14 0.09
CA GLY A 87 12.14 1.19 -0.53
C GLY A 87 12.70 0.36 -1.69
N LEU A 88 14.00 0.02 -1.68
CA LEU A 88 14.60 -0.83 -2.73
C LEU A 88 14.05 -2.26 -2.73
N GLY A 89 13.64 -2.78 -1.58
CA GLY A 89 13.26 -4.18 -1.38
C GLY A 89 14.44 -5.17 -1.39
N GLN A 90 14.11 -6.46 -1.37
CA GLN A 90 15.07 -7.58 -1.29
C GLN A 90 15.72 -7.85 -2.65
N PHE A 91 16.80 -7.16 -2.98
CA PHE A 91 17.51 -7.27 -4.26
C PHE A 91 18.27 -8.59 -4.48
N SER A 92 18.45 -9.39 -3.44
CA SER A 92 18.90 -10.78 -3.54
C SER A 92 17.82 -11.69 -4.14
N GLN A 93 16.55 -11.46 -3.80
CA GLN A 93 15.44 -12.29 -4.25
C GLN A 93 14.77 -11.76 -5.52
N TYR A 94 14.56 -10.45 -5.62
CA TYR A 94 13.75 -9.86 -6.68
C TYR A 94 14.60 -9.16 -7.73
N ARG A 95 14.35 -9.51 -9.00
CA ARG A 95 14.99 -8.87 -10.16
C ARG A 95 14.72 -7.37 -10.22
N SER A 96 13.49 -6.94 -9.93
CA SER A 96 13.11 -5.52 -9.92
C SER A 96 13.96 -4.72 -8.94
N SER A 97 14.00 -5.14 -7.68
CA SER A 97 14.85 -4.55 -6.63
C SER A 97 16.33 -4.51 -7.03
N ARG A 98 16.83 -5.57 -7.67
CA ARG A 98 18.21 -5.63 -8.16
C ARG A 98 18.48 -4.63 -9.29
N CYS A 99 17.59 -4.51 -10.25
CA CYS A 99 17.70 -3.54 -11.34
C CYS A 99 17.57 -2.09 -10.82
N GLN A 100 16.72 -1.84 -9.83
CA GLN A 100 16.60 -0.53 -9.18
C GLN A 100 17.86 -0.14 -8.41
N LEU A 101 18.46 -1.09 -7.67
CA LEU A 101 19.78 -0.90 -7.07
C LEU A 101 20.85 -0.64 -8.14
N ALA A 102 20.80 -1.35 -9.27
CA ALA A 102 21.73 -1.12 -10.37
C ALA A 102 21.60 0.30 -10.96
N LEU A 103 20.38 0.85 -11.10
CA LEU A 103 20.18 2.24 -11.49
C LEU A 103 20.74 3.22 -10.44
N LEU A 104 20.52 2.94 -9.15
CA LEU A 104 21.07 3.74 -8.05
C LEU A 104 22.61 3.78 -8.08
N LEU A 105 23.26 2.65 -8.38
CA LEU A 105 24.72 2.60 -8.55
C LEU A 105 25.17 3.39 -9.78
N CYS A 106 24.42 3.36 -10.88
CA CYS A 106 24.69 4.21 -12.05
C CYS A 106 24.58 5.70 -11.72
N LEU A 107 23.58 6.09 -10.92
CA LEU A 107 23.41 7.46 -10.40
C LEU A 107 24.58 7.85 -9.49
N LYS A 108 24.98 6.98 -8.56
CA LYS A 108 26.15 7.21 -7.70
C LYS A 108 27.40 7.50 -8.55
N ALA A 109 27.68 6.65 -9.54
CA ALA A 109 28.84 6.80 -10.43
C ALA A 109 28.80 8.12 -11.22
N ARG A 110 27.60 8.56 -11.66
CA ARG A 110 27.42 9.79 -12.45
C ARG A 110 27.69 11.07 -11.65
N TYR A 111 27.50 11.03 -10.33
CA TYR A 111 27.58 12.20 -9.44
C TYR A 111 28.68 12.06 -8.38
N GLU A 112 29.71 11.22 -8.60
CA GLU A 112 30.81 11.10 -7.64
C GLU A 112 31.49 12.45 -7.35
N PRO A 113 31.87 12.72 -6.07
CA PRO A 113 31.84 11.84 -4.90
C PRO A 113 30.55 11.98 -4.05
N VAL A 114 29.35 11.81 -4.63
CA VAL A 114 28.08 11.85 -3.90
C VAL A 114 27.97 10.76 -2.83
N ARG A 115 27.48 11.15 -1.66
CA ARG A 115 27.08 10.20 -0.61
C ARG A 115 25.69 9.67 -0.89
N VAL A 116 25.50 8.37 -0.70
CA VAL A 116 24.24 7.71 -1.00
C VAL A 116 23.78 6.95 0.23
N HIS A 117 22.67 7.40 0.80
CA HIS A 117 22.03 6.78 1.95
C HIS A 117 20.93 5.84 1.48
N VAL A 118 20.83 4.64 2.06
CA VAL A 118 19.83 3.63 1.67
C VAL A 118 19.11 3.07 2.89
N TYR A 119 17.79 2.88 2.78
CA TYR A 119 16.99 2.24 3.81
C TYR A 119 15.82 1.45 3.24
N ASP A 120 15.70 0.21 3.70
CA ASP A 120 14.49 -0.58 3.56
C ASP A 120 14.41 -1.57 4.73
N PRO A 121 13.29 -1.64 5.47
CA PRO A 121 13.13 -2.64 6.53
C PRO A 121 13.12 -4.09 6.01
N ALA A 122 12.99 -4.31 4.69
CA ALA A 122 12.98 -5.62 4.08
C ALA A 122 14.38 -6.21 3.83
N PHE A 123 15.46 -5.43 3.97
CA PHE A 123 16.81 -5.91 3.70
C PHE A 123 17.22 -7.06 4.62
N TYR A 124 17.90 -8.05 4.04
CA TYR A 124 18.61 -9.07 4.78
C TYR A 124 19.99 -8.59 5.27
N SER A 125 20.55 -9.28 6.28
CA SER A 125 21.87 -8.96 6.84
C SER A 125 22.99 -8.98 5.77
N GLU A 126 23.00 -9.99 4.90
CA GLU A 126 23.96 -10.08 3.78
C GLU A 126 23.77 -8.98 2.72
N GLU A 127 22.53 -8.55 2.50
CA GLU A 127 22.23 -7.41 1.62
C GLU A 127 22.78 -6.11 2.20
N VAL A 128 22.55 -5.86 3.50
CA VAL A 128 23.13 -4.71 4.22
C VAL A 128 24.65 -4.70 4.10
N GLN A 129 25.31 -5.84 4.30
CA GLN A 129 26.76 -5.94 4.18
C GLN A 129 27.26 -5.71 2.74
N THR A 130 26.50 -6.18 1.75
CA THR A 130 26.77 -5.96 0.33
C THR A 130 26.65 -4.47 -0.02
N LEU A 131 25.60 -3.78 0.42
CA LEU A 131 25.41 -2.33 0.22
C LEU A 131 26.59 -1.52 0.79
N ARG A 132 27.04 -1.84 2.01
CA ARG A 132 28.22 -1.20 2.61
C ARG A 132 29.49 -1.43 1.80
N THR A 133 29.68 -2.64 1.27
CA THR A 133 30.85 -2.98 0.41
C THR A 133 30.84 -2.18 -0.89
N LEU A 134 29.66 -1.83 -1.42
CA LEU A 134 29.48 -0.98 -2.61
C LEU A 134 29.64 0.52 -2.32
N GLY A 135 29.96 0.90 -1.08
CA GLY A 135 30.13 2.30 -0.67
C GLY A 135 28.81 3.05 -0.49
N LEU A 136 27.72 2.34 -0.19
CA LEU A 136 26.43 2.91 0.20
C LEU A 136 26.34 2.99 1.72
N GLU A 137 25.75 4.06 2.25
CA GLU A 137 25.55 4.27 3.68
C GLU A 137 24.15 3.77 4.09
N VAL A 138 24.09 2.64 4.80
CA VAL A 138 22.81 2.08 5.27
C VAL A 138 22.32 2.89 6.48
N ILE A 139 21.08 3.36 6.43
CA ILE A 139 20.46 4.06 7.56
C ILE A 139 20.05 3.01 8.61
N GLU A 140 20.49 3.18 9.85
CA GLU A 140 20.28 2.16 10.90
C GLU A 140 18.90 2.23 11.55
N THR A 141 18.25 3.39 11.49
CA THR A 141 16.96 3.65 12.14
C THR A 141 15.87 3.89 11.12
N ASN A 142 14.67 3.34 11.36
CA ASN A 142 13.51 3.64 10.53
C ASN A 142 13.09 5.11 10.70
N GLU A 143 13.47 5.95 9.75
CA GLU A 143 13.07 7.37 9.70
C GLU A 143 11.63 7.55 9.18
N GLU A 144 10.95 6.48 8.76
CA GLU A 144 9.61 6.50 8.16
C GLU A 144 9.48 7.46 6.97
N GLY A 145 10.59 7.71 6.25
CA GLY A 145 10.66 8.67 5.15
C GLY A 145 10.63 10.14 5.59
N LYS A 146 10.68 10.45 6.89
CA LYS A 146 10.58 11.80 7.45
C LYS A 146 11.92 12.56 7.50
N ARG A 147 12.85 12.23 6.61
CA ARG A 147 14.16 12.89 6.55
C ARG A 147 14.05 14.31 6.02
N VAL A 148 14.59 15.26 6.77
CA VAL A 148 14.64 16.67 6.39
C VAL A 148 15.86 16.92 5.51
N VAL A 149 15.63 17.48 4.31
CA VAL A 149 16.71 17.82 3.38
C VAL A 149 17.37 19.14 3.76
N GLN A 150 18.65 19.27 3.40
CA GLN A 150 19.41 20.49 3.63
C GLN A 150 19.05 21.54 2.57
N ARG A 151 18.74 22.77 3.01
CA ARG A 151 18.20 23.82 2.12
C ARG A 151 19.24 24.42 1.17
N ASP A 152 20.52 24.35 1.53
CA ASP A 152 21.65 24.96 0.82
C ASP A 152 22.16 24.12 -0.36
N ARG A 153 21.66 22.89 -0.53
CA ARG A 153 22.18 21.91 -1.49
C ARG A 153 21.07 21.09 -2.11
N THR A 154 21.31 20.53 -3.29
CA THR A 154 20.29 19.69 -3.96
C THR A 154 20.41 18.24 -3.52
N THR A 155 19.34 17.73 -2.95
CA THR A 155 19.21 16.33 -2.53
C THR A 155 18.39 15.56 -3.54
N PHE A 156 18.91 14.44 -4.04
CA PHE A 156 18.14 13.54 -4.90
C PHE A 156 17.52 12.43 -4.07
N VAL A 157 16.21 12.30 -4.14
CA VAL A 157 15.44 11.35 -3.34
C VAL A 157 14.90 10.28 -4.27
N TYR A 158 15.37 9.04 -4.11
CA TYR A 158 15.04 7.91 -4.95
C TYR A 158 14.13 6.94 -4.18
N MET A 159 12.85 6.92 -4.55
CA MET A 159 11.80 6.15 -3.87
C MET A 159 11.05 5.28 -4.88
N PRO A 160 11.72 4.29 -5.50
CA PRO A 160 11.07 3.46 -6.50
C PRO A 160 9.97 2.61 -5.85
N HIS A 161 8.75 2.66 -6.41
CA HIS A 161 7.60 1.85 -5.98
C HIS A 161 7.30 1.89 -4.47
N CYS A 162 7.63 3.01 -3.84
CA CYS A 162 7.39 3.20 -2.43
C CYS A 162 5.89 3.40 -2.17
N SER A 163 5.46 3.04 -0.97
CA SER A 163 4.09 3.35 -0.55
C SER A 163 3.84 4.86 -0.62
N ARG A 164 2.63 5.25 -1.02
CA ARG A 164 2.23 6.67 -1.08
C ARG A 164 2.40 7.38 0.27
N GLN A 165 2.26 6.65 1.38
CA GLN A 165 2.48 7.13 2.75
C GLN A 165 3.93 7.55 2.98
N LEU A 166 4.89 6.82 2.41
CA LEU A 166 6.30 7.16 2.55
C LEU A 166 6.63 8.47 1.81
N THR A 167 6.13 8.62 0.59
CA THR A 167 6.23 9.87 -0.17
C THR A 167 5.51 11.02 0.54
N ASN A 168 4.33 10.75 1.10
CA ASN A 168 3.56 11.71 1.88
C ASN A 168 4.32 12.16 3.15
N ASN A 169 5.00 11.25 3.84
CA ASN A 169 5.86 11.56 5.00
C ASN A 169 7.06 12.41 4.62
N PHE A 170 7.70 12.13 3.48
CA PHE A 170 8.81 12.94 2.98
C PHE A 170 8.36 14.38 2.68
N LEU A 171 7.22 14.54 2.00
CA LEU A 171 6.62 15.84 1.74
C LEU A 171 6.24 16.56 3.04
N TYR A 172 5.65 15.84 4.00
CA TYR A 172 5.37 16.35 5.35
C TYR A 172 6.64 16.88 6.01
N ALA A 173 7.70 16.09 6.12
CA ALA A 173 8.93 16.49 6.81
C ALA A 173 9.50 17.78 6.23
N ASN A 174 9.45 17.91 4.90
CA ASN A 174 10.00 19.02 4.15
C ASN A 174 8.98 20.11 3.78
N TRP A 175 7.77 20.08 4.35
CA TRP A 175 6.67 21.00 3.98
C TRP A 175 7.07 22.47 4.15
N GLY A 176 7.29 23.15 3.03
CA GLY A 176 7.78 24.52 2.96
C GLY A 176 8.55 24.82 1.68
N ASP A 177 9.21 25.98 1.67
CA ASP A 177 10.13 26.44 0.62
C ASP A 177 11.34 25.50 0.43
N GLY A 178 11.71 24.75 1.47
CA GLY A 178 12.77 23.75 1.44
C GLY A 178 12.57 22.61 0.44
N LEU A 179 11.33 22.37 -0.03
CA LEU A 179 11.06 21.41 -1.11
C LEU A 179 11.83 21.75 -2.39
N SER A 180 12.14 23.03 -2.63
CA SER A 180 12.93 23.46 -3.79
C SER A 180 14.39 22.99 -3.77
N SER A 181 14.85 22.42 -2.66
CA SER A 181 16.19 21.85 -2.49
C SER A 181 16.23 20.33 -2.74
N CYS A 182 15.15 19.73 -3.25
CA CYS A 182 15.14 18.32 -3.60
C CYS A 182 14.58 18.03 -5.01
N ILE A 183 15.07 16.94 -5.59
CA ILE A 183 14.50 16.28 -6.77
C ILE A 183 14.04 14.91 -6.31
N LEU A 184 12.75 14.60 -6.48
CA LEU A 184 12.16 13.35 -6.04
C LEU A 184 11.85 12.45 -7.24
N LEU A 185 12.54 11.32 -7.35
CA LEU A 185 12.16 10.25 -8.26
C LEU A 185 11.32 9.23 -7.49
N ALA A 186 10.02 9.20 -7.77
CA ALA A 186 9.04 8.38 -7.07
C ALA A 186 7.90 8.01 -8.02
N ASN A 187 6.93 7.25 -7.52
CA ASN A 187 5.67 7.02 -8.21
C ASN A 187 4.96 8.33 -8.59
N SER A 188 4.15 8.24 -9.65
CA SER A 188 3.30 9.31 -10.12
C SER A 188 2.40 9.87 -9.01
N LEU A 189 2.59 11.15 -8.67
CA LEU A 189 1.75 11.86 -7.70
C LEU A 189 0.35 12.10 -8.28
N SER A 190 0.26 12.33 -9.58
CA SER A 190 -1.01 12.47 -10.28
C SER A 190 -1.82 11.18 -10.21
N ASP A 191 -1.23 10.03 -10.55
CA ASP A 191 -1.92 8.75 -10.50
C ASP A 191 -2.32 8.34 -9.09
N THR A 192 -1.51 8.70 -8.09
CA THR A 192 -1.83 8.49 -6.66
C THR A 192 -3.13 9.18 -6.26
N VAL A 193 -3.40 10.37 -6.83
CA VAL A 193 -4.60 11.16 -6.53
C VAL A 193 -5.77 10.74 -7.41
N ASP A 194 -5.54 10.59 -8.72
CA ASP A 194 -6.62 10.39 -9.70
C ASP A 194 -7.22 8.99 -9.66
N ASN A 195 -6.43 7.97 -9.32
CA ASN A 195 -6.89 6.57 -9.29
C ASN A 195 -7.40 6.12 -7.91
N SER A 196 -7.69 7.04 -6.98
CA SER A 196 -8.06 6.71 -5.61
C SER A 196 -9.25 7.53 -5.14
N LEU A 197 -10.04 6.95 -4.22
CA LEU A 197 -11.14 7.69 -3.61
C LEU A 197 -10.57 8.88 -2.82
N TYR A 198 -11.18 10.04 -2.99
CA TYR A 198 -10.74 11.29 -2.36
C TYR A 198 -10.53 11.16 -0.84
N LYS A 199 -11.42 10.43 -0.16
CA LYS A 199 -11.31 10.15 1.28
C LYS A 199 -10.06 9.36 1.64
N ASP A 200 -9.69 8.37 0.83
CA ASP A 200 -8.52 7.54 1.08
C ASP A 200 -7.25 8.33 0.83
N VAL A 201 -7.23 9.15 -0.23
CA VAL A 201 -6.13 10.07 -0.53
C VAL A 201 -5.94 11.08 0.61
N LEU A 202 -7.02 11.67 1.14
CA LEU A 202 -6.91 12.58 2.28
C LEU A 202 -6.26 11.93 3.51
N ASN A 203 -6.60 10.67 3.80
CA ASN A 203 -6.10 9.96 4.97
C ASN A 203 -4.67 9.40 4.78
N THR A 204 -4.26 9.10 3.55
CA THR A 204 -2.99 8.38 3.27
C THR A 204 -1.96 9.18 2.48
N ALA A 205 -2.39 10.26 1.84
CA ALA A 205 -1.63 11.02 0.84
C ALA A 205 -2.04 12.51 0.81
N GLY A 206 -2.46 13.08 1.95
CA GLY A 206 -2.96 14.46 2.02
C GLY A 206 -1.95 15.53 1.58
N TYR A 207 -0.65 15.33 1.84
CA TYR A 207 0.41 16.23 1.37
C TYR A 207 0.67 16.10 -0.13
N ILE A 208 0.56 14.88 -0.68
CA ILE A 208 0.62 14.65 -2.13
C ILE A 208 -0.52 15.40 -2.82
N LEU A 209 -1.75 15.25 -2.33
CA LEU A 209 -2.93 15.94 -2.85
C LEU A 209 -2.75 17.46 -2.86
N ARG A 210 -2.22 18.03 -1.77
CA ARG A 210 -2.02 19.47 -1.62
C ARG A 210 -0.91 20.01 -2.51
N ILE A 211 0.22 19.31 -2.65
CA ILE A 211 1.38 19.82 -3.41
C ILE A 211 1.23 19.62 -4.92
N ARG A 212 0.38 18.67 -5.35
CA ARG A 212 0.19 18.31 -6.77
C ARG A 212 0.03 19.52 -7.72
N PRO A 213 -0.72 20.59 -7.40
CA PRO A 213 -0.85 21.73 -8.32
C PRO A 213 0.43 22.58 -8.48
N TYR A 214 1.41 22.42 -7.57
CA TYR A 214 2.60 23.25 -7.45
C TYR A 214 3.91 22.48 -7.70
N VAL A 215 3.82 21.18 -7.99
CA VAL A 215 4.95 20.33 -8.38
C VAL A 215 5.01 20.22 -9.90
N THR A 216 6.21 20.23 -10.47
CA THR A 216 6.42 19.85 -11.86
C THR A 216 6.77 18.37 -11.90
N GLU A 217 5.84 17.57 -12.42
CA GLU A 217 5.95 16.13 -12.57
C GLU A 217 6.37 15.80 -14.02
N ILE A 218 7.53 15.16 -14.15
CA ILE A 218 8.13 14.76 -15.42
C ILE A 218 8.00 13.25 -15.53
N ARG A 219 7.13 12.80 -16.45
CA ARG A 219 6.94 11.38 -16.71
C ARG A 219 8.22 10.74 -17.27
N LEU A 220 8.66 9.63 -16.69
CA LEU A 220 9.72 8.82 -17.28
C LEU A 220 9.09 7.74 -18.16
N GLU A 221 9.18 7.90 -19.48
CA GLU A 221 8.78 6.84 -20.40
C GLU A 221 9.67 5.61 -20.20
N ASN A 222 9.09 4.52 -19.71
CA ASN A 222 9.84 3.31 -19.45
C ASN A 222 10.10 2.56 -20.76
N SER A 223 11.34 2.61 -21.23
CA SER A 223 11.81 1.83 -22.39
C SER A 223 12.68 0.64 -21.97
N PHE A 224 12.67 0.26 -20.69
CA PHE A 224 13.46 -0.86 -20.17
C PHE A 224 12.80 -2.19 -20.52
N VAL A 225 13.60 -3.24 -20.69
CA VAL A 225 13.12 -4.57 -21.13
C VAL A 225 12.14 -5.21 -20.14
N TYR A 226 12.26 -4.87 -18.86
CA TYR A 226 11.37 -5.30 -17.79
C TYR A 226 10.51 -4.11 -17.36
N GLU A 227 9.33 -4.00 -17.93
CA GLU A 227 8.42 -2.85 -17.74
C GLU A 227 8.08 -2.64 -16.26
N GLU A 228 7.95 -3.73 -15.50
CA GLU A 228 7.57 -3.73 -14.08
C GLU A 228 8.63 -3.19 -13.11
N VAL A 229 9.82 -2.87 -13.62
CA VAL A 229 10.95 -2.42 -12.78
C VAL A 229 10.94 -0.90 -12.57
N PHE A 230 10.45 -0.17 -13.56
CA PHE A 230 10.46 1.29 -13.60
C PHE A 230 9.14 1.87 -14.10
N ASN A 231 8.06 1.09 -14.09
CA ASN A 231 6.72 1.60 -14.40
C ASN A 231 6.35 2.72 -13.41
N ASP A 232 5.56 3.68 -13.87
CA ASP A 232 4.98 4.73 -13.04
C ASP A 232 5.97 5.62 -12.26
N LEU A 233 7.27 5.52 -12.53
CA LEU A 233 8.29 6.37 -11.95
C LEU A 233 8.36 7.71 -12.69
N ASN A 234 8.28 8.79 -11.92
CA ASN A 234 8.34 10.16 -12.39
C ASN A 234 9.40 10.94 -11.62
N ILE A 235 9.97 11.96 -12.26
CA ILE A 235 10.80 12.96 -11.59
C ILE A 235 9.92 14.13 -11.19
N HIS A 236 10.01 14.54 -9.93
CA HIS A 236 9.24 15.62 -9.35
C HIS A 236 10.20 16.72 -8.90
N ILE A 237 9.96 17.94 -9.39
CA ILE A 237 10.72 19.13 -9.00
C ILE A 237 9.80 20.22 -8.47
N PHE A 238 10.29 20.95 -7.47
CA PHE A 238 9.55 22.01 -6.78
C PHE A 238 10.20 23.35 -7.08
N THR A 239 9.85 23.95 -8.21
CA THR A 239 10.46 25.22 -8.62
C THR A 239 10.02 26.34 -7.69
N ARG A 240 10.94 27.26 -7.34
CA ARG A 240 10.60 28.44 -6.53
C ARG A 240 9.45 29.23 -7.14
N GLN A 241 9.39 29.31 -8.47
CA GLN A 241 8.31 29.99 -9.20
C GLN A 241 6.93 29.36 -8.93
N ASN A 242 6.83 28.03 -8.85
CA ASN A 242 5.57 27.37 -8.53
C ASN A 242 5.25 27.46 -7.03
N LEU A 243 6.26 27.34 -6.17
CA LEU A 243 6.07 27.47 -4.73
C LEU A 243 5.65 28.89 -4.30
N LEU A 244 5.99 29.93 -5.07
CA LEU A 244 5.51 31.31 -4.82
C LEU A 244 4.02 31.51 -5.17
N LYS A 245 3.40 30.59 -5.91
CA LYS A 245 1.97 30.67 -6.30
C LYS A 245 1.03 30.07 -5.25
N VAL A 246 1.57 29.48 -4.19
CA VAL A 246 0.76 28.86 -3.14
C VAL A 246 0.02 29.93 -2.31
N PRO A 247 -1.17 29.61 -1.77
CA PRO A 247 -1.87 30.47 -0.81
C PRO A 247 -1.02 30.82 0.42
N ALA A 248 -1.33 31.95 1.07
CA ALA A 248 -0.57 32.43 2.24
C ALA A 248 -0.59 31.44 3.42
N ASP A 249 -1.68 30.70 3.58
CA ASP A 249 -1.87 29.66 4.58
C ASP A 249 -1.42 28.27 4.11
N PHE A 250 -0.91 28.10 2.88
CA PHE A 250 -0.64 26.77 2.31
C PHE A 250 0.30 25.90 3.15
N TRP A 251 1.26 26.50 3.85
CA TRP A 251 2.23 25.77 4.67
C TRP A 251 1.70 25.45 6.08
N SER A 252 0.53 25.97 6.47
CA SER A 252 -0.05 25.84 7.82
C SER A 252 -1.54 25.43 7.79
N PRO A 253 -1.98 24.47 8.63
CA PRO A 253 -1.19 23.74 9.60
C PRO A 253 -0.32 22.66 8.93
N LYS A 254 0.79 22.35 9.60
CA LYS A 254 1.69 21.24 9.28
C LYS A 254 1.39 20.10 10.24
N GLU A 255 0.33 19.34 9.97
CA GLU A 255 -0.11 18.23 10.81
C GLU A 255 0.61 16.94 10.45
N GLU A 256 1.16 16.24 11.45
CA GLU A 256 1.80 14.96 11.21
C GLU A 256 0.79 13.93 10.66
N PRO A 257 1.10 13.25 9.54
CA PRO A 257 0.23 12.21 9.01
C PRO A 257 -0.02 11.10 10.03
N GLN A 258 -1.30 10.79 10.26
CA GLN A 258 -1.72 9.67 11.08
C GLN A 258 -2.41 8.63 10.19
N TYR A 259 -1.79 7.47 10.08
CA TYR A 259 -2.30 6.38 9.28
C TYR A 259 -2.92 5.32 10.20
N LEU A 260 -4.04 4.72 9.79
CA LEU A 260 -4.61 3.60 10.56
C LEU A 260 -3.67 2.40 10.45
N THR A 261 -3.57 1.57 11.49
CA THR A 261 -2.68 0.40 11.52
C THR A 261 -2.92 -0.63 10.40
N LYS A 262 -4.03 -0.51 9.64
CA LYS A 262 -4.29 -1.32 8.44
C LYS A 262 -3.71 -0.70 7.16
N ASP A 263 -3.43 0.59 7.18
CA ASP A 263 -2.89 1.38 6.08
C ASP A 263 -1.37 1.57 6.20
N VAL A 264 -0.81 1.26 7.38
CA VAL A 264 0.64 1.19 7.68
C VAL A 264 1.13 -0.25 7.52
N GLU A 265 0.98 -0.83 6.34
CA GLU A 265 1.66 -2.09 6.03
C GLU A 265 2.94 -1.78 5.26
N PHE A 266 4.01 -1.44 5.98
CA PHE A 266 5.37 -1.48 5.43
C PHE A 266 5.77 -2.95 5.27
N ASN A 267 5.44 -3.50 4.10
CA ASN A 267 5.91 -4.72 3.44
C ASN A 267 5.94 -6.10 4.17
N THR A 268 5.66 -6.21 5.46
CA THR A 268 5.67 -7.52 6.17
C THR A 268 4.29 -8.06 6.58
N THR A 269 3.25 -7.21 6.69
CA THR A 269 1.94 -7.65 7.23
C THR A 269 0.89 -7.98 6.14
N ALA A 270 1.12 -7.58 4.89
CA ALA A 270 0.23 -7.85 3.74
C ALA A 270 0.02 -9.35 3.48
N MET A 271 0.95 -10.22 3.87
CA MET A 271 0.78 -11.67 3.79
C MET A 271 -0.34 -12.19 4.70
N ASN A 272 -0.55 -11.59 5.88
CA ASN A 272 -1.49 -12.11 6.88
C ASN A 272 -2.95 -11.66 6.65
N SER A 273 -3.17 -10.52 6.01
CA SER A 273 -4.51 -10.00 5.68
C SER A 273 -5.12 -10.74 4.48
N ASN A 274 -4.33 -10.99 3.43
CA ASN A 274 -4.77 -11.73 2.23
C ASN A 274 -5.12 -13.19 2.53
N ILE A 275 -4.34 -13.87 3.37
CA ILE A 275 -4.64 -15.25 3.81
C ILE A 275 -5.98 -15.31 4.56
N LYS A 276 -6.33 -14.29 5.35
CA LYS A 276 -7.63 -14.23 6.06
C LYS A 276 -8.81 -14.07 5.09
N ILE A 277 -8.65 -13.26 4.05
CA ILE A 277 -9.69 -13.05 3.03
C ILE A 277 -9.89 -14.34 2.21
N VAL A 278 -8.81 -14.98 1.76
CA VAL A 278 -8.88 -16.27 1.05
C VAL A 278 -9.54 -17.34 1.93
N ARG A 279 -9.15 -17.46 3.21
CA ARG A 279 -9.81 -18.40 4.14
C ARG A 279 -11.31 -18.13 4.29
N SER A 280 -11.71 -16.86 4.33
CA SER A 280 -13.11 -16.45 4.45
C SER A 280 -13.91 -16.78 3.18
N LEU A 281 -13.35 -16.52 2.00
CA LEU A 281 -13.94 -16.89 0.71
C LEU A 281 -14.12 -18.40 0.59
N VAL A 282 -13.08 -19.16 0.95
CA VAL A 282 -13.12 -20.63 0.94
C VAL A 282 -14.21 -21.16 1.88
N GLN A 283 -14.34 -20.57 3.06
CA GLN A 283 -15.36 -20.97 4.03
C GLN A 283 -16.78 -20.70 3.50
N GLU A 284 -16.99 -19.57 2.83
CA GLU A 284 -18.32 -19.21 2.32
C GLU A 284 -18.68 -19.98 1.04
N LEU A 285 -17.70 -20.22 0.16
CA LEU A 285 -17.87 -21.10 -1.01
C LEU A 285 -18.26 -22.53 -0.61
N ARG A 286 -17.70 -23.05 0.49
CA ARG A 286 -18.08 -24.36 1.05
C ARG A 286 -19.51 -24.40 1.61
N ARG A 287 -20.05 -23.25 2.04
CA ARG A 287 -21.44 -23.15 2.51
C ARG A 287 -22.44 -23.05 1.37
N VAL A 288 -22.03 -22.41 0.27
CA VAL A 288 -22.87 -22.21 -0.91
C VAL A 288 -22.86 -23.42 -1.84
N SER A 289 -21.77 -24.19 -1.91
CA SER A 289 -21.68 -25.36 -2.79
C SER A 289 -22.50 -26.55 -2.26
N GLN A 290 -23.23 -27.21 -3.17
CA GLN A 290 -23.99 -28.42 -2.86
C GLN A 290 -23.10 -29.66 -2.70
N THR A 291 -21.89 -29.63 -3.28
CA THR A 291 -20.90 -30.71 -3.22
C THR A 291 -20.04 -30.59 -1.96
N LYS A 292 -19.92 -31.68 -1.19
CA LYS A 292 -19.06 -31.76 0.01
C LYS A 292 -17.58 -32.01 -0.32
N ASN A 293 -17.27 -32.40 -1.56
CA ASN A 293 -15.91 -32.68 -1.98
C ASN A 293 -15.21 -31.38 -2.40
N THR A 294 -14.24 -30.94 -1.60
CA THR A 294 -13.44 -29.73 -1.87
C THR A 294 -12.57 -29.85 -3.12
N LYS A 295 -12.23 -31.07 -3.57
CA LYS A 295 -11.37 -31.27 -4.77
C LYS A 295 -12.12 -31.10 -6.09
N GLU A 296 -13.45 -31.17 -6.07
CA GLU A 296 -14.29 -31.09 -7.28
C GLU A 296 -14.87 -29.69 -7.50
N ASN A 297 -14.63 -28.75 -6.59
CA ASN A 297 -15.15 -27.39 -6.69
C ASN A 297 -14.21 -26.52 -7.54
N ALA A 298 -14.54 -26.36 -8.82
CA ALA A 298 -13.75 -25.57 -9.78
C ALA A 298 -13.53 -24.12 -9.33
N MET A 299 -14.50 -23.51 -8.63
CA MET A 299 -14.37 -22.15 -8.08
C MET A 299 -13.36 -22.10 -6.94
N LEU A 300 -13.29 -23.14 -6.11
CA LEU A 300 -12.28 -23.25 -5.06
C LEU A 300 -10.88 -23.41 -5.65
N HIS A 301 -10.74 -24.22 -6.70
CA HIS A 301 -9.49 -24.41 -7.43
C HIS A 301 -9.01 -23.09 -8.03
N TYR A 302 -9.89 -22.37 -8.72
CA TYR A 302 -9.59 -21.06 -9.29
C TYR A 302 -9.14 -20.05 -8.23
N VAL A 303 -9.84 -19.94 -7.10
CA VAL A 303 -9.47 -19.02 -6.01
C VAL A 303 -8.10 -19.36 -5.42
N MET A 304 -7.79 -20.65 -5.24
CA MET A 304 -6.49 -21.11 -4.75
C MET A 304 -5.36 -20.82 -5.74
N GLU A 305 -5.62 -21.03 -7.03
CA GLU A 305 -4.67 -20.74 -8.12
C GLU A 305 -4.38 -19.25 -8.23
N GLN A 306 -5.41 -18.39 -8.20
CA GLN A 306 -5.25 -16.94 -8.21
C GLN A 306 -4.53 -16.43 -6.96
N ALA A 307 -4.81 -17.00 -5.78
CA ALA A 307 -4.11 -16.66 -4.54
C ALA A 307 -2.64 -17.08 -4.56
N HIS A 308 -2.29 -18.17 -5.26
CA HIS A 308 -0.92 -18.61 -5.43
C HIS A 308 -0.16 -17.76 -6.46
N ALA A 309 -0.81 -17.40 -7.57
CA ALA A 309 -0.22 -16.57 -8.63
C ALA A 309 0.14 -15.15 -8.15
N HIS A 310 -0.57 -14.60 -7.16
CA HIS A 310 -0.35 -13.25 -6.63
C HIS A 310 0.42 -13.23 -5.30
N LYS A 311 1.24 -14.27 -5.05
CA LYS A 311 2.10 -14.40 -3.87
C LYS A 311 3.38 -13.55 -3.95
N GLU A 312 3.76 -13.08 -5.13
CA GLU A 312 5.02 -12.37 -5.39
C GLU A 312 4.89 -10.83 -5.40
N THR A 313 6.00 -10.18 -5.06
CA THR A 313 6.07 -8.81 -4.51
C THR A 313 6.61 -7.78 -5.51
N SER A 314 6.22 -7.85 -6.79
CA SER A 314 6.47 -6.75 -7.74
C SER A 314 5.31 -5.75 -7.74
N GLU A 315 5.52 -4.50 -8.18
CA GLU A 315 4.50 -3.45 -8.10
C GLU A 315 3.28 -3.70 -9.01
N VAL A 316 3.51 -4.20 -10.23
CA VAL A 316 2.43 -4.66 -11.14
C VAL A 316 1.61 -5.76 -10.47
N LEU A 317 2.27 -6.66 -9.73
CA LEU A 317 1.61 -7.68 -8.93
C LEU A 317 1.02 -7.11 -7.63
N CYS A 318 1.50 -6.00 -7.09
CA CYS A 318 0.92 -5.34 -5.92
C CYS A 318 -0.39 -4.65 -6.28
N LYS A 319 -0.47 -3.98 -7.43
CA LYS A 319 -1.73 -3.45 -7.98
C LYS A 319 -2.68 -4.60 -8.34
N ALA A 320 -2.21 -5.63 -9.04
CA ALA A 320 -3.02 -6.83 -9.31
C ALA A 320 -3.45 -7.54 -8.01
N ARG A 321 -2.64 -7.51 -6.95
CA ARG A 321 -2.95 -8.06 -5.62
C ARG A 321 -3.97 -7.21 -4.88
N GLU A 322 -3.90 -5.89 -4.97
CA GLU A 322 -4.90 -4.98 -4.40
C GLU A 322 -6.23 -5.08 -5.16
N GLU A 323 -6.18 -5.16 -6.49
CA GLU A 323 -7.35 -5.43 -7.34
C GLU A 323 -7.96 -6.79 -7.03
N LEU A 324 -7.13 -7.84 -6.89
CA LEU A 324 -7.58 -9.17 -6.50
C LEU A 324 -8.17 -9.18 -5.08
N LYS A 325 -7.59 -8.43 -4.14
CA LYS A 325 -8.11 -8.25 -2.79
C LYS A 325 -9.48 -7.58 -2.81
N ASN A 326 -9.62 -6.47 -3.55
CA ASN A 326 -10.89 -5.76 -3.71
C ASN A 326 -11.95 -6.65 -4.38
N LEU A 327 -11.55 -7.38 -5.42
CA LEU A 327 -12.40 -8.35 -6.12
C LEU A 327 -12.83 -9.49 -5.18
N ALA A 328 -11.91 -10.00 -4.37
CA ALA A 328 -12.17 -11.02 -3.35
C ALA A 328 -13.14 -10.54 -2.27
N GLU A 329 -12.99 -9.30 -1.78
CA GLU A 329 -13.91 -8.68 -0.83
C GLU A 329 -15.30 -8.48 -1.43
N MET A 330 -15.37 -8.05 -2.68
CA MET A 330 -16.63 -7.91 -3.43
C MET A 330 -17.34 -9.27 -3.57
N TYR A 331 -16.64 -10.32 -3.98
CA TYR A 331 -17.22 -11.66 -4.07
C TYR A 331 -17.65 -12.21 -2.71
N LEU A 332 -16.88 -11.94 -1.65
CA LEU A 332 -17.26 -12.32 -0.29
C LEU A 332 -18.56 -11.62 0.14
N CYS A 333 -18.70 -10.33 -0.17
CA CYS A 333 -19.92 -9.57 0.09
C CYS A 333 -21.11 -10.15 -0.69
N TYR A 334 -20.91 -10.47 -1.97
CA TYR A 334 -21.93 -11.06 -2.82
C TYR A 334 -22.40 -12.44 -2.29
N LEU A 335 -21.47 -13.33 -1.96
CA LEU A 335 -21.79 -14.67 -1.43
C LEU A 335 -22.53 -14.58 -0.09
N LYS A 336 -22.11 -13.69 0.81
CA LYS A 336 -22.82 -13.43 2.07
C LYS A 336 -24.23 -12.91 1.83
N SER A 337 -24.39 -12.02 0.86
CA SER A 337 -25.71 -11.46 0.48
C SER A 337 -26.63 -12.51 -0.12
N GLN A 338 -26.09 -13.41 -0.97
CA GLN A 338 -26.85 -14.57 -1.46
C GLN A 338 -27.30 -15.49 -0.33
N GLN A 339 -26.43 -15.74 0.66
CA GLN A 339 -26.78 -16.55 1.82
C GLN A 339 -27.88 -15.88 2.65
N ALA A 340 -27.75 -14.58 2.93
CA ALA A 340 -28.78 -13.82 3.62
C ALA A 340 -30.11 -13.84 2.86
N CYS A 341 -30.09 -13.72 1.53
CA CYS A 341 -31.27 -13.82 0.68
C CYS A 341 -31.92 -15.22 0.76
N LYS A 342 -31.12 -16.30 0.75
CA LYS A 342 -31.62 -17.67 0.96
C LYS A 342 -32.24 -17.84 2.34
N ASP A 343 -31.63 -17.29 3.38
CA ASP A 343 -32.14 -17.37 4.75
C ASP A 343 -33.47 -16.61 4.89
N ILE A 344 -33.56 -15.41 4.29
CA ILE A 344 -34.80 -14.62 4.20
C ILE A 344 -35.85 -15.40 3.39
N HIS A 345 -35.50 -15.96 2.23
CA HIS A 345 -36.44 -16.73 1.43
C HIS A 345 -36.89 -18.02 2.14
N LYS A 346 -36.05 -18.65 2.96
CA LYS A 346 -36.44 -19.77 3.80
C LYS A 346 -37.40 -19.34 4.92
N GLN A 347 -37.20 -18.15 5.47
CA GLN A 347 -38.00 -17.62 6.58
C GLN A 347 -39.33 -17.03 6.11
N TYR A 348 -39.34 -16.38 4.93
CA TYR A 348 -40.45 -15.58 4.42
C TYR A 348 -41.01 -16.07 3.09
N GLY A 349 -40.36 -17.02 2.41
CA GLY A 349 -40.92 -17.71 1.24
C GLY A 349 -42.09 -18.60 1.63
N GLY A 350 -43.22 -18.44 0.97
CA GLY A 350 -44.42 -19.24 1.21
C GLY A 350 -44.28 -20.62 0.58
N LYS A 351 -44.61 -21.69 1.31
CA LYS A 351 -44.81 -23.03 0.76
C LYS A 351 -46.28 -23.31 0.37
N GLY A 352 -47.13 -22.27 0.43
CA GLY A 352 -48.59 -22.31 0.30
C GLY A 352 -49.24 -21.20 1.12
N GLU A 353 -50.56 -21.20 1.25
CA GLU A 353 -51.28 -20.30 2.16
C GLU A 353 -50.86 -20.56 3.61
N ARG A 354 -50.46 -19.50 4.31
CA ARG A 354 -50.10 -19.54 5.74
C ARG A 354 -51.36 -19.41 6.58
N SER A 355 -51.38 -20.07 7.74
CA SER A 355 -52.47 -19.85 8.69
C SER A 355 -52.47 -18.42 9.25
N ILE A 356 -53.62 -17.98 9.75
CA ILE A 356 -53.79 -16.65 10.36
C ILE A 356 -52.82 -16.47 11.54
N LYS A 357 -52.60 -17.54 12.33
CA LYS A 357 -51.66 -17.54 13.46
C LYS A 357 -50.20 -17.37 13.04
N GLU A 358 -49.75 -18.17 12.08
CA GLU A 358 -48.37 -18.10 11.57
C GLU A 358 -48.07 -16.74 10.93
N THR A 359 -49.07 -16.14 10.27
CA THR A 359 -48.96 -14.80 9.69
C THR A 359 -48.84 -13.74 10.78
N ALA A 360 -49.68 -13.80 11.82
CA ALA A 360 -49.61 -12.89 12.96
C ALA A 360 -48.23 -12.98 13.66
N ASP A 361 -47.73 -14.18 13.92
CA ASP A 361 -46.41 -14.39 14.55
C ASP A 361 -45.25 -13.85 13.67
N LEU A 362 -45.34 -14.02 12.35
CA LEU A 362 -44.33 -13.55 11.39
C LEU A 362 -44.19 -12.03 11.36
N VAL A 363 -45.30 -11.31 11.48
CA VAL A 363 -45.34 -9.83 11.53
C VAL A 363 -45.30 -9.26 12.95
N GLY A 364 -45.19 -10.13 13.97
CA GLY A 364 -45.01 -9.73 15.37
C GLY A 364 -46.28 -9.39 16.15
N PHE A 365 -47.45 -9.84 15.68
CA PHE A 365 -48.75 -9.67 16.32
C PHE A 365 -49.19 -10.94 17.06
N LYS A 366 -50.01 -10.76 18.10
CA LYS A 366 -50.71 -11.86 18.80
C LYS A 366 -52.15 -11.95 18.31
N LEU A 367 -52.74 -13.14 18.34
CA LEU A 367 -54.17 -13.31 18.07
C LEU A 367 -55.02 -12.83 19.26
N PRO A 368 -56.30 -12.47 19.05
CA PRO A 368 -57.19 -11.99 20.12
C PRO A 368 -57.39 -12.96 21.29
N HIS A 369 -57.11 -14.24 21.07
CA HIS A 369 -57.23 -15.32 22.07
C HIS A 369 -55.89 -15.75 22.66
N ASP A 370 -54.76 -15.17 22.23
CA ASP A 370 -53.45 -15.45 22.83
C ASP A 370 -53.33 -14.72 24.18
N PRO A 371 -52.74 -15.37 25.21
CA PRO A 371 -52.54 -14.75 26.51
C PRO A 371 -51.68 -13.47 26.39
N LYS A 372 -52.10 -12.42 27.09
CA LYS A 372 -51.44 -11.10 27.09
C LYS A 372 -49.97 -11.20 27.48
#